data_AF-A0A350YQY6-F1
#
_entry.id   AF-A0A350YQY6-F1
#
_cell.length_a   1.000
_cell.length_b   1.000
_cell.length_c   1.000
_cell.angle_alpha   90.00
_cell.angle_beta   90.00
_cell.angle_gamma   90.00
#
_symmetry.space_group_name_H-M   'P 1'
#
loop_
_entity.id
_entity.type
_entity.pdbx_description
1 polymer ?
#
loop_
_entity_poly.entity_id
_entity_poly.type
_entity_poly.pdbx_seq_one_letter_code
_entity_poly.pdbx_strand_id
1 'polypeptide(L)' 'MSPGPAKWLAWGIERVARGDHYRNFRKYMAAGGLKQLAAEAGLVIISQEERGEGVFVIATLMPVVL' A
#
# COMPACT_ATOMS: atom_id res chain seq x y z
N MET A 1 -0.89 36.01 -3.00
CA MET A 1 0.27 35.25 -3.51
C MET A 1 -0.23 34.30 -4.59
N SER A 2 0.05 34.60 -5.87
CA SER A 2 -0.30 33.69 -6.96
C SER A 2 0.55 32.42 -6.87
N PRO A 3 -0.03 31.22 -6.99
CA PRO A 3 0.72 29.97 -6.91
C PRO A 3 1.73 29.90 -8.05
N GLY A 4 3.03 29.87 -7.71
CA GLY A 4 4.11 29.79 -8.68
C GLY A 4 4.11 28.47 -9.47
N PRO A 5 4.84 28.40 -10.59
CA PRO A 5 4.85 27.24 -11.51
C PRO A 5 5.20 25.90 -10.83
N ALA A 6 6.02 25.92 -9.77
CA ALA A 6 6.33 24.73 -8.98
C ALA A 6 5.11 24.11 -8.29
N LYS A 7 4.15 24.92 -7.85
CA LYS A 7 2.92 24.45 -7.20
C LYS A 7 1.97 23.78 -8.19
N TRP A 8 1.93 24.26 -9.44
CA TRP A 8 1.17 23.63 -10.52
C TRP A 8 1.75 22.27 -10.92
N LEU A 9 3.08 22.18 -11.04
CA LEU A 9 3.76 20.92 -11.31
C LEU A 9 3.51 19.90 -10.19
N ALA A 10 3.68 20.31 -8.94
CA ALA A 10 3.41 19.47 -7.78
C ALA A 10 1.96 18.95 -7.77
N TRP A 11 0.97 19.82 -8.01
CA TRP A 11 -0.45 19.42 -8.06
C TRP A 11 -0.78 18.50 -9.23
N GLY A 12 -0.11 18.67 -10.38
CA GLY A 12 -0.25 17.76 -11.53
C GLY A 12 0.30 16.37 -11.22
N ILE A 13 1.50 16.30 -10.66
CA ILE A 13 2.10 15.04 -10.19
C ILE A 13 1.21 14.41 -9.14
N GLU A 14 0.74 15.18 -8.16
CA GLU A 14 -0.14 14.71 -7.10
C GLU A 14 -1.48 14.20 -7.63
N ARG A 15 -2.08 14.84 -8.65
CA ARG A 15 -3.31 14.37 -9.32
C ARG A 15 -3.09 13.03 -10.04
N VAL A 16 -2.00 12.90 -10.79
CA VAL A 16 -1.68 11.67 -11.53
C VAL A 16 -1.31 10.55 -10.57
N ALA A 17 -0.41 10.82 -9.63
CA ALA A 17 0.05 9.87 -8.63
C ALA A 17 -1.05 9.45 -7.66
N ARG A 18 -2.00 10.32 -7.30
CA ARG A 18 -3.15 9.96 -6.46
C ARG A 18 -4.05 8.92 -7.13
N GLY A 19 -4.25 9.04 -8.45
CA GLY A 19 -4.98 8.06 -9.24
C GLY A 19 -4.24 6.73 -9.33
N ASP A 20 -2.93 6.78 -9.57
CA ASP A 20 -2.09 5.59 -9.67
C ASP A 20 -1.92 4.86 -8.35
N HIS A 21 -1.72 5.59 -7.24
CA HIS A 21 -1.60 5.01 -5.92
C HIS A 21 -2.88 4.27 -5.53
N TYR A 22 -4.06 4.89 -5.72
CA TYR A 22 -5.33 4.24 -5.44
C TYR A 22 -5.60 3.04 -6.38
N ARG A 23 -5.27 3.18 -7.67
CA ARG A 23 -5.41 2.09 -8.65
C ARG A 23 -4.49 0.91 -8.35
N ASN A 24 -3.24 1.18 -7.98
CA ASN A 24 -2.27 0.16 -7.59
C ASN A 24 -2.68 -0.51 -6.29
N PHE A 25 -3.20 0.25 -5.31
CA PHE A 25 -3.76 -0.32 -4.09
C PHE A 25 -4.95 -1.26 -4.39
N ARG A 26 -5.89 -0.84 -5.24
CA ARG A 26 -7.02 -1.69 -5.67
C ARG A 26 -6.55 -2.96 -6.36
N LYS A 27 -5.56 -2.86 -7.26
CA LYS A 27 -4.96 -4.01 -7.93
C LYS A 27 -4.26 -4.95 -6.93
N TYR A 28 -3.49 -4.39 -6.00
CA TYR A 28 -2.83 -5.13 -4.92
C TYR A 28 -3.86 -5.91 -4.08
N MET A 29 -4.93 -5.26 -3.64
CA MET A 29 -5.99 -5.93 -2.88
C MET A 29 -6.69 -7.01 -3.71
N ALA A 30 -6.97 -6.75 -4.99
CA ALA A 30 -7.57 -7.74 -5.90
C ALA A 30 -6.65 -8.95 -6.17
N ALA A 31 -5.34 -8.76 -6.10
CA ALA A 31 -4.35 -9.83 -6.22
C ALA A 31 -4.18 -10.65 -4.92
N GLY A 32 -4.95 -10.37 -3.86
CA GLY A 32 -4.88 -11.08 -2.57
C GLY A 32 -4.12 -10.33 -1.47
N GLY A 33 -3.68 -9.10 -1.76
CA GLY A 33 -3.14 -8.17 -0.78
C GLY A 33 -1.94 -8.73 -0.01
N LEU A 34 -1.91 -8.46 1.30
CA LEU A 34 -0.77 -8.78 2.17
C LEU A 34 -0.51 -10.28 2.24
N LYS A 35 -1.58 -11.09 2.20
CA LYS A 35 -1.49 -12.55 2.25
C LYS A 35 -0.78 -13.11 1.02
N GLN A 36 -1.14 -12.64 -0.17
CA GLN A 36 -0.49 -13.06 -1.40
C GLN A 36 0.98 -12.63 -1.42
N LEU A 37 1.24 -11.36 -1.05
CA LEU A 37 2.60 -10.82 -0.99
C LEU A 37 3.49 -11.62 -0.02
N ALA A 38 2.96 -11.99 1.16
CA ALA A 38 3.67 -12.83 2.12
C ALA A 38 4.00 -14.21 1.52
N ALA A 39 3.04 -14.86 0.87
CA ALA A 39 3.23 -16.17 0.28
C ALA A 39 4.29 -16.17 -0.85
N GLU A 40 4.28 -15.15 -1.72
CA GLU A 40 5.29 -14.97 -2.77
C GLU A 40 6.70 -14.76 -2.21
N ALA A 41 6.80 -14.19 -1.00
CA ALA A 41 8.05 -14.03 -0.28
C ALA A 41 8.50 -15.28 0.49
N GLY A 42 7.76 -16.40 0.41
CA GLY A 42 8.03 -17.59 1.21
C GLY A 42 7.78 -17.38 2.71
N LEU A 43 6.91 -16.43 3.06
CA LEU A 43 6.52 -16.11 4.42
C LEU A 43 5.07 -16.50 4.69
N VAL A 44 4.77 -16.79 5.95
CA VAL A 44 3.40 -16.96 6.44
C VAL A 44 3.09 -15.91 7.50
N ILE A 45 1.90 -15.32 7.44
CA ILE A 45 1.40 -14.40 8.45
C ILE A 45 0.94 -15.21 9.66
N ILE A 46 1.48 -14.90 10.83
CA ILE A 46 1.24 -15.67 12.07
C ILE A 46 0.36 -14.88 13.05
N SER A 47 0.38 -13.56 12.94
CA SER A 47 -0.53 -12.66 13.62
C SER A 47 -0.71 -11.40 12.79
N GLN A 48 -1.88 -10.79 12.92
CA GLN A 48 -2.13 -9.46 12.38
C GLN A 48 -3.11 -8.72 13.29
N GLU A 49 -2.93 -7.41 13.40
CA GLU A 49 -3.87 -6.53 14.08
C GLU A 49 -4.09 -5.24 13.27
N GLU A 50 -5.35 -4.84 13.20
CA GLU A 50 -5.72 -3.54 12.64
C GLU A 50 -5.55 -2.45 13.71
N ARG A 51 -4.97 -1.33 13.31
CA ARG A 51 -4.67 -0.18 14.17
C ARG A 51 -5.08 1.12 13.48
N GLY A 52 -5.20 2.18 14.28
CA GLY A 52 -5.60 3.50 13.79
C GLY A 52 -6.96 3.48 13.10
N GLU A 53 -7.97 2.86 13.72
CA GLU A 53 -9.34 2.76 13.17
C GLU A 53 -9.41 2.06 11.80
N GLY A 54 -8.55 1.06 11.59
CA GLY A 54 -8.52 0.26 10.35
C GLY A 54 -7.70 0.89 9.22
N VAL A 55 -6.95 1.96 9.50
CA VAL A 55 -6.09 2.61 8.50
C VAL A 55 -4.85 1.78 8.15
N PHE A 56 -4.33 1.01 9.10
CA PHE A 56 -3.14 0.18 8.86
C PHE A 56 -3.18 -1.14 9.65
N VAL A 57 -2.40 -2.11 9.16
CA VAL A 57 -2.23 -3.43 9.78
C VAL A 57 -0.79 -3.58 10.24
N ILE A 58 -0.60 -4.07 11.46
CA ILE A 58 0.67 -4.59 11.94
C ILE A 58 0.59 -6.11 11.84
N ALA A 59 1.48 -6.73 11.05
CA ALA A 59 1.52 -8.17 10.86
C ALA A 59 2.89 -8.73 11.29
N THR A 60 2.86 -9.87 11.96
CA THR A 60 4.07 -10.67 12.21
C THR A 60 4.11 -11.80 11.20
N LEU A 61 5.27 -12.00 10.59
CA LEU A 61 5.50 -13.03 9.58
C LEU A 61 6.65 -13.95 10.00
N MET A 62 6.57 -15.21 9.63
CA MET A 62 7.68 -16.16 9.75
C MET A 62 7.98 -16.81 8.40
N PRO A 63 9.22 -17.24 8.13
CA PRO A 63 9.53 -18.06 6.98
C PRO A 63 8.74 -19.37 6.99
N VAL A 64 8.32 -19.82 5.82
CA VAL A 64 7.85 -21.19 5.64
C VAL A 64 9.07 -22.11 5.73
N VAL A 65 9.16 -22.89 6.80
CA VAL A 65 10.16 -23.97 6.92
C VAL A 65 9.58 -25.19 6.21
N LEU A 66 10.27 -25.65 5.15
CA LEU A 66 9.96 -26.90 4.45
C LEU A 66 10.36 -28.11 5.27
#